data_AF-A0A7X6UC81-F1
#
_entry.id   AF-A0A7X6UC81-F1
#
_cell.length_a   1.000
_cell.length_b   1.000
_cell.length_c   1.000
_cell.angle_alpha   90.00
_cell.angle_beta   90.00
_cell.angle_gamma   90.00
#
_symmetry.space_group_name_H-M   'P 1'
#
loop_
_entity.id
_entity.type
_entity.pdbx_description
1 polymer ?
#
loop_
_entity_poly.entity_id
_entity_poly.type
_entity_poly.pdbx_seq_one_letter_code
_entity_poly.pdbx_strand_id
1 'polypeptide(L)'
;MQKRRSQSGFRSSVAIFTPSFIFYTLCLAFAFGAYIAFVSAAPFLYQVVIGWSPLESGYMFAGQALLMTLSSFATSRIVMRVPTRVLLGIGVSLLVCAGLISLLIAVAGYSVTLYPPTLALVSIGIGIALPTAMALALAQARAAAGLASATLGFIQFILASSIAPLVSLGSAPLVTFAVVLTSAAGIAILAFVLGGISDRRAQSRSASLDGGPSA
;
A
#
# COMPACT_ATOMS: atom_id res chain seq x y z
N MET A 1 15.72 2.21 -42.80
CA MET A 1 15.62 3.19 -41.67
C MET A 1 14.54 2.86 -40.62
N GLN A 2 13.60 1.95 -40.88
CA GLN A 2 12.47 1.63 -39.96
C GLN A 2 12.85 0.77 -38.72
N LYS A 3 13.95 0.01 -38.77
CA LYS A 3 14.44 -0.85 -37.67
C LYS A 3 15.04 -0.08 -36.47
N ARG A 4 15.53 1.15 -36.65
CA ARG A 4 16.14 1.96 -35.56
C ARG A 4 15.12 2.65 -34.64
N ARG A 5 13.88 2.89 -35.11
CA ARG A 5 12.81 3.50 -34.28
C ARG A 5 12.24 2.56 -33.22
N SER A 6 12.20 1.25 -33.50
CA SER A 6 11.68 0.23 -32.57
C SER A 6 12.63 -0.04 -31.39
N GLN A 7 13.95 -0.05 -31.60
CA GLN A 7 14.92 -0.21 -30.51
C GLN A 7 14.97 1.00 -29.56
N SER A 8 14.64 2.20 -30.05
CA SER A 8 14.52 3.41 -29.22
C SER A 8 13.33 3.34 -28.26
N GLY A 9 12.17 2.84 -28.73
CA GLY A 9 10.97 2.67 -27.90
C GLY A 9 11.17 1.65 -26.77
N PHE A 10 11.80 0.50 -27.05
CA PHE A 10 12.00 -0.55 -26.05
C PHE A 10 12.99 -0.14 -24.95
N ARG A 11 14.06 0.60 -25.28
CA ARG A 11 15.02 1.11 -24.29
C ARG A 11 14.40 2.18 -23.39
N SER A 12 13.52 3.03 -23.93
CA SER A 12 12.73 3.98 -23.14
C SER A 12 11.69 3.30 -22.24
N SER A 13 11.13 2.16 -22.66
CA SER A 13 10.20 1.36 -21.85
C SER A 13 10.87 0.70 -20.64
N VAL A 14 12.11 0.21 -20.75
CA VAL A 14 12.85 -0.39 -19.62
C VAL A 14 13.41 0.70 -18.68
N ALA A 15 13.60 1.92 -19.16
CA ALA A 15 14.10 3.04 -18.35
C ALA A 15 13.14 3.50 -17.23
N ILE A 16 11.89 3.00 -17.19
CA ILE A 16 10.94 3.33 -16.11
C ILE A 16 11.27 2.67 -14.78
N PHE A 17 12.09 1.61 -14.77
CA PHE A 17 12.50 0.87 -13.57
C PHE A 17 13.55 1.63 -12.75
N THR A 18 13.26 2.89 -12.44
CA THR A 18 14.05 3.68 -11.51
C THR A 18 13.88 3.13 -10.08
N PRO A 19 14.87 3.31 -9.19
CA PRO A 19 14.74 2.88 -7.80
C PRO A 19 13.47 3.42 -7.12
N SER A 20 13.13 4.69 -7.35
CA SER A 20 11.91 5.30 -6.83
C SER A 20 10.64 4.63 -7.36
N PHE A 21 10.57 4.31 -8.66
CA PHE A 21 9.44 3.58 -9.24
C PHE A 21 9.26 2.23 -8.55
N ILE A 22 10.35 1.47 -8.39
CA ILE A 22 10.34 0.15 -7.76
C ILE A 22 9.87 0.26 -6.30
N PHE A 23 10.41 1.19 -5.53
CA PHE A 23 10.04 1.35 -4.12
C PHE A 23 8.59 1.80 -3.92
N TYR A 24 8.08 2.74 -4.72
CA TYR A 24 6.66 3.11 -4.65
C TYR A 24 5.73 2.01 -5.15
N THR A 25 6.17 1.21 -6.13
CA THR A 25 5.46 0.00 -6.60
C THR A 25 5.37 -1.05 -5.49
N LEU A 26 6.47 -1.31 -4.79
CA LEU A 26 6.50 -2.22 -3.63
C LEU A 26 5.62 -1.68 -2.50
N CYS A 27 5.69 -0.39 -2.19
CA CYS A 27 4.83 0.25 -1.21
C CYS A 27 3.35 0.04 -1.54
N LEU A 28 2.96 0.26 -2.79
CA LEU A 28 1.59 0.02 -3.27
C LEU A 28 1.21 -1.45 -3.11
N ALA A 29 2.08 -2.36 -3.56
CA ALA A 29 1.76 -3.78 -3.58
C ALA A 29 1.65 -4.40 -2.18
N PHE A 30 2.47 -3.98 -1.23
CA PHE A 30 2.34 -4.43 0.16
C PHE A 30 1.18 -3.76 0.90
N ALA A 31 0.84 -2.50 0.60
CA ALA A 31 -0.39 -1.88 1.12
C ALA A 31 -1.64 -2.59 0.59
N PHE A 32 -1.65 -2.96 -0.70
CA PHE A 32 -2.70 -3.79 -1.27
C PHE A 32 -2.72 -5.21 -0.67
N GLY A 33 -1.54 -5.77 -0.38
CA GLY A 33 -1.41 -7.02 0.35
C GLY A 33 -2.05 -6.98 1.73
N ALA A 34 -1.85 -5.90 2.49
CA ALA A 34 -2.51 -5.67 3.78
C ALA A 34 -4.04 -5.60 3.63
N TYR A 35 -4.54 -4.98 2.56
CA TYR A 35 -5.97 -4.97 2.25
C TYR A 35 -6.51 -6.38 1.98
N ILE A 36 -5.82 -7.18 1.17
CA ILE A 36 -6.22 -8.55 0.87
C ILE A 36 -6.20 -9.41 2.13
N ALA A 37 -5.18 -9.26 2.99
CA ALA A 37 -5.14 -9.95 4.27
C ALA A 37 -6.35 -9.61 5.14
N PHE A 38 -6.75 -8.33 5.18
CA PHE A 38 -7.95 -7.89 5.89
C PHE A 38 -9.21 -8.51 5.31
N VAL A 39 -9.43 -8.43 3.99
CA VAL A 39 -10.63 -8.98 3.35
C VAL A 39 -10.73 -10.49 3.56
N SER A 40 -9.61 -11.21 3.50
CA SER A 40 -9.55 -12.66 3.74
C SER A 40 -9.80 -13.04 5.20
N ALA A 41 -9.29 -12.27 6.16
CA ALA A 41 -9.43 -12.58 7.59
C ALA A 41 -10.75 -12.09 8.19
N ALA A 42 -11.32 -10.99 7.68
CA ALA A 42 -12.45 -10.28 8.30
C ALA A 42 -13.68 -11.15 8.61
N PRO A 43 -14.12 -12.11 7.76
CA PRO A 43 -15.25 -12.97 8.11
C PRO A 43 -14.96 -13.85 9.33
N PHE A 44 -13.75 -14.43 9.41
CA PHE A 44 -13.31 -15.20 10.58
C PHE A 44 -13.20 -14.33 11.82
N LEU A 45 -12.65 -13.13 11.66
CA LEU A 45 -12.50 -12.20 12.77
C LEU A 45 -13.87 -11.84 13.36
N TYR A 46 -14.85 -11.44 12.55
CA TYR A 46 -16.18 -11.09 13.07
C TYR A 46 -16.97 -12.29 13.60
N GLN A 47 -17.00 -13.40 12.88
CA GLN A 47 -17.92 -14.48 13.22
C GLN A 47 -17.32 -15.46 14.23
N VAL A 48 -16.02 -15.74 14.13
CA VAL A 48 -15.36 -16.74 14.99
C VAL A 48 -14.70 -16.08 16.20
N VAL A 49 -14.04 -14.93 16.03
CA VAL A 49 -13.35 -14.25 17.14
C VAL A 49 -14.28 -13.33 17.91
N ILE A 50 -15.09 -12.51 17.23
CA ILE A 50 -16.05 -11.61 17.90
C ILE A 50 -17.36 -12.34 18.26
N GLY A 51 -17.78 -13.33 17.47
CA GLY A 51 -19.05 -14.04 17.68
C GLY A 51 -20.27 -13.31 17.13
N TRP A 52 -20.07 -12.37 16.20
CA TRP A 52 -21.18 -11.66 15.53
C TRP A 52 -21.91 -12.56 14.54
N SER A 53 -23.19 -12.29 14.37
CA SER A 53 -24.01 -12.90 13.33
C SER A 53 -23.51 -12.52 11.92
N PRO A 54 -23.86 -13.31 10.88
CA PRO A 54 -23.55 -12.94 9.49
C PRO A 54 -24.11 -11.58 9.08
N LEU A 55 -25.28 -11.19 9.61
CA LEU A 55 -25.91 -9.91 9.32
C LEU A 55 -25.13 -8.73 9.92
N GLU A 56 -24.74 -8.83 11.21
CA GLU A 56 -23.91 -7.82 11.88
C GLU A 56 -22.55 -7.68 11.20
N SER A 57 -21.93 -8.81 10.83
CA SER A 57 -20.70 -8.83 10.05
C SER A 57 -20.88 -8.10 8.70
N GLY A 58 -22.01 -8.30 8.03
CA GLY A 58 -22.37 -7.63 6.78
C GLY A 58 -22.48 -6.10 6.92
N TYR A 59 -23.14 -5.62 7.98
CA TYR A 59 -23.19 -4.18 8.28
C TYR A 59 -21.80 -3.60 8.54
N MET A 60 -20.95 -4.32 9.25
CA MET A 60 -19.58 -3.87 9.50
C MET A 60 -18.74 -3.82 8.21
N PHE A 61 -18.88 -4.81 7.33
CA PHE A 61 -18.24 -4.80 6.01
C PHE A 61 -18.70 -3.60 5.17
N ALA A 62 -20.00 -3.32 5.15
CA ALA A 62 -20.55 -2.16 4.46
C ALA A 62 -19.99 -0.85 5.04
N GLY A 63 -19.95 -0.73 6.36
CA GLY A 63 -19.35 0.42 7.06
C GLY A 63 -17.88 0.61 6.72
N GLN A 64 -17.09 -0.47 6.64
CA GLN A 64 -15.68 -0.40 6.26
C GLN A 64 -15.48 -0.02 4.79
N ALA A 65 -16.27 -0.58 3.88
CA ALA A 65 -16.24 -0.19 2.47
C ALA A 65 -16.58 1.30 2.29
N LEU A 66 -17.58 1.80 3.02
CA LEU A 66 -17.92 3.22 3.05
C LEU A 66 -16.78 4.07 3.62
N LEU A 67 -16.19 3.65 4.74
CA LEU A 67 -15.08 4.36 5.37
C LEU A 67 -13.85 4.46 4.45
N MET A 68 -13.49 3.35 3.79
CA MET A 68 -12.40 3.31 2.81
C MET A 68 -12.69 4.22 1.62
N THR A 69 -13.94 4.20 1.12
CA THR A 69 -14.39 5.05 0.01
C THR A 69 -14.32 6.54 0.38
N LEU A 70 -14.84 6.91 1.55
CA LEU A 70 -14.80 8.27 2.07
C LEU A 70 -13.35 8.74 2.29
N SER A 71 -12.49 7.87 2.81
CA SER A 71 -11.07 8.17 3.01
C SER A 71 -10.35 8.40 1.67
N SER A 72 -10.65 7.58 0.66
CA SER A 72 -10.11 7.73 -0.71
C SER A 72 -10.60 9.02 -1.36
N PHE A 73 -11.90 9.32 -1.21
CA PHE A 73 -12.50 10.55 -1.71
C PHE A 73 -11.91 11.78 -1.03
N ALA A 74 -11.80 11.78 0.30
CA ALA A 74 -11.15 12.84 1.05
C ALA A 74 -9.70 13.03 0.60
N THR A 75 -8.95 11.94 0.42
CA THR A 75 -7.57 11.97 -0.08
C THR A 75 -7.48 12.65 -1.44
N SER A 76 -8.40 12.37 -2.37
CA SER A 76 -8.43 13.01 -3.70
C SER A 76 -8.68 14.52 -3.64
N ARG A 77 -9.32 15.03 -2.58
CA ARG A 77 -9.51 16.47 -2.34
C ARG A 77 -8.32 17.08 -1.61
N ILE A 78 -7.79 16.39 -0.62
CA ILE A 78 -6.69 16.87 0.23
C ILE A 78 -5.38 16.95 -0.56
N VAL A 79 -5.16 16.07 -1.53
CA VAL A 79 -3.94 16.09 -2.38
C VAL A 79 -3.77 17.39 -3.18
N MET A 80 -4.85 18.17 -3.35
CA MET A 80 -4.78 19.50 -3.96
C MET A 80 -4.10 20.56 -3.06
N ARG A 81 -3.96 20.27 -1.76
CA ARG A 81 -3.37 21.19 -0.76
C ARG A 81 -2.18 20.58 -0.01
N VAL A 82 -2.10 19.25 0.06
CA VAL A 82 -1.07 18.52 0.81
C VAL A 82 -0.28 17.64 -0.16
N PRO A 83 1.08 17.59 -0.05
CA PRO A 83 1.87 16.76 -0.94
C PRO A 83 1.49 15.27 -0.85
N THR A 84 1.36 14.60 -1.99
CA THR A 84 1.00 13.17 -2.10
C THR A 84 1.88 12.29 -1.22
N ARG A 85 3.17 12.62 -1.09
CA ARG A 85 4.13 11.89 -0.25
C ARG A 85 3.80 11.95 1.24
N VAL A 86 3.26 13.08 1.73
CA VAL A 86 2.83 13.21 3.12
C VAL A 86 1.60 12.35 3.37
N LEU A 87 0.63 12.39 2.45
CA LEU A 87 -0.58 11.57 2.54
C LEU A 87 -0.25 10.07 2.51
N LEU A 88 0.64 9.64 1.62
CA LEU A 88 1.12 8.26 1.61
C LEU A 88 1.74 7.87 2.95
N GLY A 89 2.61 8.72 3.50
CA GLY A 89 3.23 8.51 4.81
C GLY A 89 2.20 8.33 5.93
N ILE A 90 1.14 9.14 5.94
CA ILE A 90 0.02 9.00 6.89
C ILE A 90 -0.68 7.65 6.69
N GLY A 91 -1.05 7.32 5.46
CA GLY A 91 -1.74 6.08 5.13
C GLY A 91 -0.98 4.83 5.58
N VAL A 92 0.31 4.72 5.24
CA VAL A 92 1.13 3.57 5.66
C VAL A 92 1.40 3.56 7.17
N SER A 93 1.51 4.73 7.81
CA SER A 93 1.68 4.80 9.27
C SER A 93 0.44 4.30 10.00
N LEU A 94 -0.77 4.63 9.51
CA LEU A 94 -2.01 4.09 10.04
C LEU A 94 -2.08 2.57 9.92
N LEU A 95 -1.59 1.99 8.82
CA LEU A 95 -1.52 0.54 8.65
C LEU A 95 -0.53 -0.12 9.62
N VAL A 96 0.63 0.51 9.85
CA VAL A 96 1.58 0.03 10.86
C VAL A 96 0.96 0.08 12.25
N CYS A 97 0.33 1.20 12.62
CA CYS A 97 -0.37 1.32 13.90
C CYS A 97 -1.45 0.24 14.05
N ALA A 98 -2.28 0.02 13.03
CA ALA A 98 -3.32 -1.01 13.05
C ALA A 98 -2.74 -2.43 13.17
N GLY A 99 -1.62 -2.71 12.50
CA GLY A 99 -0.89 -3.97 12.63
C GLY A 99 -0.36 -4.20 14.05
N LEU A 100 0.30 -3.19 14.62
CA LEU A 100 0.82 -3.26 15.99
C LEU A 100 -0.30 -3.43 17.02
N ILE A 101 -1.40 -2.69 16.89
CA ILE A 101 -2.57 -2.87 17.75
C ILE A 101 -3.14 -4.29 17.59
N SER A 102 -3.23 -4.81 16.36
CA SER A 102 -3.69 -6.18 16.12
C SER A 102 -2.78 -7.23 16.76
N LEU A 103 -1.46 -7.05 16.73
CA LEU A 103 -0.51 -7.94 17.41
C LEU A 103 -0.65 -7.85 18.93
N LEU A 104 -0.83 -6.66 19.48
CA LEU A 104 -1.07 -6.48 20.92
C LEU A 104 -2.36 -7.20 21.35
N ILE A 105 -3.44 -7.08 20.58
CA ILE A 105 -4.69 -7.81 20.85
C ILE A 105 -4.46 -9.32 20.79
N ALA A 106 -3.73 -9.80 19.79
CA ALA A 106 -3.44 -11.21 19.59
C ALA A 106 -2.59 -11.83 20.73
N VAL A 107 -1.61 -11.10 21.26
CA VAL A 107 -0.67 -11.61 22.27
C VAL A 107 -1.17 -11.40 23.70
N ALA A 108 -1.76 -10.25 24.01
CA ALA A 108 -2.17 -9.91 25.38
C ALA A 108 -3.63 -10.32 25.70
N GLY A 109 -4.35 -10.93 24.75
CA GLY A 109 -5.73 -11.37 24.97
C GLY A 109 -6.69 -10.22 25.29
N TYR A 110 -6.38 -9.01 24.83
CA TYR A 110 -7.20 -7.82 25.10
C TYR A 110 -8.62 -7.98 24.55
N SER A 111 -9.56 -7.29 25.19
CA SER A 111 -10.97 -7.32 24.85
C SER A 111 -11.21 -7.08 23.36
N VAL A 112 -11.99 -7.99 22.78
CA VAL A 112 -12.57 -7.97 21.44
C VAL A 112 -13.19 -6.60 21.07
N THR A 113 -13.57 -5.79 22.07
CA THR A 113 -14.09 -4.42 21.89
C THR A 113 -13.13 -3.47 21.16
N LEU A 114 -11.80 -3.68 21.22
CA LEU A 114 -10.82 -2.86 20.51
C LEU A 114 -10.69 -3.21 19.01
N TYR A 115 -11.33 -4.29 18.56
CA TYR A 115 -11.16 -4.79 17.22
C TYR A 115 -11.84 -3.94 16.14
N PRO A 116 -13.12 -3.52 16.27
CA PRO A 116 -13.77 -2.63 15.30
C PRO A 116 -13.01 -1.32 15.00
N PRO A 117 -12.52 -0.55 16.00
CA PRO A 117 -11.75 0.66 15.71
C PRO A 117 -10.40 0.36 15.07
N THR A 118 -9.76 -0.78 15.40
CA THR A 118 -8.51 -1.21 14.75
C THR A 118 -8.72 -1.47 13.27
N LEU A 119 -9.81 -2.13 12.89
CA LEU A 119 -10.13 -2.39 11.49
C LEU A 119 -10.57 -1.12 10.75
N ALA A 120 -11.20 -0.16 11.44
CA ALA A 120 -11.47 1.16 10.89
C ALA A 120 -10.16 1.88 10.49
N LEU A 121 -9.10 1.79 11.32
CA LEU A 121 -7.78 2.31 10.97
C LEU A 121 -7.20 1.64 9.72
N VAL A 122 -7.38 0.32 9.56
CA VAL A 122 -6.98 -0.41 8.35
C VAL A 122 -7.69 0.16 7.12
N SER A 123 -9.01 0.32 7.17
CA SER A 123 -9.81 0.89 6.08
C SER A 123 -9.39 2.32 5.70
N ILE A 124 -9.17 3.19 6.68
CA ILE A 124 -8.71 4.56 6.44
C ILE A 124 -7.29 4.56 5.84
N GLY A 125 -6.39 3.78 6.43
CA GLY A 125 -5.01 3.66 5.98
C GLY A 125 -4.92 3.20 4.52
N ILE A 126 -5.68 2.17 4.15
CA ILE A 126 -5.76 1.65 2.78
C ILE A 126 -6.33 2.70 1.82
N GLY A 127 -7.44 3.35 2.22
CA GLY A 127 -8.10 4.37 1.40
C GLY A 127 -7.20 5.58 1.10
N ILE A 128 -6.24 5.88 1.98
CA ILE A 128 -5.22 6.91 1.74
C ILE A 128 -4.04 6.34 0.94
N ALA A 129 -3.49 5.19 1.36
CA ALA A 129 -2.22 4.66 0.87
C ALA A 129 -2.29 4.17 -0.59
N LEU A 130 -3.36 3.46 -0.99
CA LEU A 130 -3.48 2.92 -2.35
C LEU A 130 -3.43 4.02 -3.43
N PRO A 131 -4.33 5.02 -3.43
CA PRO A 131 -4.32 6.03 -4.49
C PRO A 131 -3.05 6.90 -4.48
N THR A 132 -2.48 7.17 -3.30
CA THR A 132 -1.28 8.01 -3.17
C THR A 132 0.00 7.27 -3.59
N ALA A 133 0.15 5.99 -3.23
CA ALA A 133 1.26 5.16 -3.70
C ALA A 133 1.21 4.94 -5.21
N MET A 134 0.02 4.65 -5.75
CA MET A 134 -0.17 4.49 -7.19
C MET A 134 0.18 5.78 -7.95
N ALA A 135 -0.27 6.94 -7.45
CA ALA A 135 0.06 8.23 -8.05
C ALA A 135 1.57 8.51 -8.05
N LEU A 136 2.27 8.25 -6.93
CA LEU A 136 3.72 8.44 -6.84
C LEU A 136 4.48 7.49 -7.75
N ALA A 137 4.10 6.21 -7.81
CA ALA A 137 4.74 5.26 -8.71
C ALA A 137 4.57 5.68 -10.18
N LEU A 138 3.35 6.00 -10.62
CA LEU A 138 3.10 6.44 -11.99
C LEU A 138 3.82 7.75 -12.34
N ALA A 139 3.99 8.65 -11.38
CA ALA A 139 4.72 9.90 -11.59
C ALA A 139 6.19 9.65 -11.99
N GLN A 140 6.80 8.54 -11.57
CA GLN A 140 8.18 8.18 -11.94
C GLN A 140 8.30 7.62 -13.36
N ALA A 141 7.20 7.23 -13.99
CA ALA A 141 7.18 6.47 -15.25
C ALA A 141 6.32 7.11 -16.34
N ARG A 142 6.23 8.45 -16.37
CA ARG A 142 5.36 9.21 -17.31
C ARG A 142 5.58 8.84 -18.79
N ALA A 143 6.82 8.56 -19.18
CA ALA A 143 7.18 8.24 -20.57
C ALA A 143 6.60 6.90 -21.05
N ALA A 144 6.25 5.98 -20.16
CA ALA A 144 5.63 4.68 -20.49
C ALA A 144 4.53 4.32 -19.48
N ALA A 145 3.58 5.23 -19.27
CA ALA A 145 2.51 5.09 -18.30
C ALA A 145 1.69 3.78 -18.45
N GLY A 146 1.48 3.31 -19.69
CA GLY A 146 0.80 2.04 -19.95
C GLY A 146 1.55 0.82 -19.39
N LEU A 147 2.86 0.74 -19.62
CA LEU A 147 3.71 -0.33 -19.07
C LEU A 147 3.83 -0.22 -17.54
N ALA A 148 3.95 1.00 -17.02
CA ALA A 148 4.02 1.25 -15.60
C ALA A 148 2.75 0.76 -14.87
N SER A 149 1.56 1.12 -15.37
CA SER A 149 0.28 0.66 -14.83
C SER A 149 0.12 -0.86 -14.91
N ALA A 150 0.52 -1.47 -16.03
CA ALA A 150 0.48 -2.93 -16.18
C ALA A 150 1.40 -3.63 -15.16
N THR A 151 2.61 -3.10 -14.97
CA THR A 151 3.60 -3.62 -14.01
C THR A 151 3.11 -3.46 -12.57
N LEU A 152 2.57 -2.30 -12.23
CA LEU A 152 1.96 -2.02 -10.92
C LEU A 152 0.85 -3.03 -10.62
N GLY A 153 -0.08 -3.23 -11.56
CA GLY A 153 -1.18 -4.19 -11.41
C GLY A 153 -0.68 -5.62 -11.28
N PHE A 154 0.25 -6.04 -12.14
CA PHE A 154 0.84 -7.37 -12.11
C PHE A 154 1.49 -7.70 -10.77
N ILE A 155 2.33 -6.81 -10.24
CA ILE A 155 3.00 -7.01 -8.95
C ILE A 155 1.99 -7.01 -7.79
N GLN A 156 1.00 -6.12 -7.81
CA GLN A 156 -0.08 -6.10 -6.82
C GLN A 156 -0.84 -7.42 -6.78
N PHE A 157 -1.25 -7.95 -7.92
CA PHE A 157 -2.04 -9.20 -7.98
C PHE A 157 -1.22 -10.44 -7.65
N ILE A 158 0.06 -10.50 -8.01
CA ILE A 158 0.95 -11.61 -7.59
C ILE A 158 1.09 -11.64 -6.07
N LEU A 159 1.35 -10.49 -5.45
CA LEU A 159 1.45 -10.40 -4.00
C LEU A 159 0.12 -10.72 -3.32
N ALA A 160 -0.99 -10.19 -3.82
CA ALA A 160 -2.33 -10.50 -3.34
C ALA A 160 -2.65 -11.99 -3.40
N SER A 161 -2.35 -12.65 -4.52
CA SER A 161 -2.55 -14.09 -4.71
C SER A 161 -1.74 -14.93 -3.74
N SER A 162 -0.59 -14.43 -3.27
CA SER A 162 0.25 -15.12 -2.31
C SER A 162 -0.24 -14.90 -0.86
N ILE A 163 -0.74 -13.70 -0.57
CA ILE A 163 -1.18 -13.31 0.78
C ILE A 163 -2.52 -13.95 1.17
N ALA A 164 -3.48 -14.05 0.25
CA ALA A 164 -4.78 -14.64 0.53
C ALA A 164 -4.69 -16.06 1.15
N PRO A 165 -3.97 -17.05 0.54
CA PRO A 165 -3.85 -18.37 1.14
C PRO A 165 -3.03 -18.37 2.45
N LEU A 166 -2.01 -17.51 2.58
CA LEU A 166 -1.23 -17.39 3.82
C LEU A 166 -2.10 -17.04 5.03
N VAL A 167 -3.10 -16.19 4.82
CA VAL A 167 -4.03 -15.76 5.86
C VAL A 167 -5.05 -16.86 6.16
N SER A 168 -5.49 -17.61 5.15
CA SER A 168 -6.49 -18.67 5.29
C SER A 168 -5.96 -20.00 5.85
N LEU A 169 -4.65 -20.28 5.73
CA LEU A 169 -4.05 -21.53 6.21
C LEU A 169 -3.72 -21.54 7.71
N GLY A 170 -3.81 -20.40 8.38
CA GLY A 170 -3.47 -20.28 9.80
C GLY A 170 -4.49 -20.95 10.72
N SER A 171 -4.02 -21.82 11.62
CA SER A 171 -4.85 -22.41 12.69
C SER A 171 -5.29 -21.39 13.75
N ALA A 172 -4.67 -20.19 13.76
CA ALA A 172 -5.01 -19.08 14.65
C ALA A 172 -5.30 -17.81 13.82
N PRO A 173 -6.55 -17.61 13.34
CA PRO A 173 -6.90 -16.54 12.39
C PRO A 173 -6.51 -15.14 12.85
N LEU A 174 -6.66 -14.86 14.15
CA LEU A 174 -6.29 -13.58 14.75
C LEU A 174 -4.78 -13.30 14.69
N VAL A 175 -3.97 -14.29 15.08
CA VAL A 175 -2.51 -14.18 15.09
C VAL A 175 -1.98 -14.09 13.68
N THR A 176 -2.45 -14.96 12.78
CA THR A 176 -2.04 -14.97 11.38
C THR A 176 -2.35 -13.64 10.70
N PHE A 177 -3.56 -13.11 10.88
CA PHE A 177 -3.90 -11.78 10.36
C PHE A 177 -2.99 -10.69 10.91
N ALA A 178 -2.78 -10.64 12.23
CA ALA A 178 -1.96 -9.61 12.86
C ALA A 178 -0.50 -9.64 12.36
N VAL A 179 0.09 -10.83 12.21
CA VAL A 179 1.45 -11.01 11.69
C VAL A 179 1.55 -10.58 10.23
N VAL A 180 0.60 -11.01 9.39
CA VAL A 180 0.60 -10.67 7.96
C VAL A 180 0.38 -9.17 7.76
N LEU A 181 -0.60 -8.57 8.44
CA LEU A 181 -0.87 -7.14 8.39
C LEU A 181 0.35 -6.32 8.81
N THR A 182 0.97 -6.66 9.95
CA THR A 182 2.14 -5.94 10.46
C THR A 182 3.34 -6.08 9.53
N SER A 183 3.59 -7.29 9.01
CA SER A 183 4.69 -7.54 8.08
C SER A 183 4.49 -6.77 6.77
N ALA A 184 3.30 -6.82 6.20
CA ALA A 184 2.98 -6.09 4.98
C ALA A 184 3.07 -4.57 5.18
N ALA A 185 2.51 -4.04 6.27
CA ALA A 185 2.61 -2.62 6.60
C ALA A 185 4.06 -2.18 6.87
N GLY A 186 4.85 -3.02 7.55
CA GLY A 186 6.27 -2.81 7.82
C GLY A 186 7.10 -2.74 6.53
N ILE A 187 6.85 -3.64 5.58
CA ILE A 187 7.52 -3.60 4.27
C ILE A 187 7.04 -2.39 3.46
N ALA A 188 5.75 -2.05 3.50
CA ALA A 188 5.21 -0.88 2.82
C ALA A 188 5.84 0.43 3.33
N ILE A 189 5.94 0.62 4.65
CA ILE A 189 6.57 1.82 5.21
C ILE A 189 8.08 1.86 4.92
N LEU A 190 8.77 0.72 4.94
CA LEU A 190 10.18 0.65 4.55
C LEU A 190 10.36 1.05 3.08
N ALA A 191 9.54 0.51 2.18
CA ALA A 191 9.56 0.84 0.76
C ALA A 191 9.26 2.34 0.55
N PHE A 192 8.29 2.92 1.27
CA PHE A 192 8.02 4.35 1.25
C PHE A 192 9.25 5.20 1.66
N VAL A 193 9.93 4.83 2.74
CA VAL A 193 11.14 5.55 3.20
C VAL A 193 12.26 5.44 2.16
N LEU A 194 12.51 4.25 1.63
CA LEU A 194 13.54 4.01 0.61
C LEU A 194 13.24 4.74 -0.72
N GLY A 195 11.98 4.81 -1.13
CA GLY A 195 11.54 5.61 -2.27
C GLY A 195 11.84 7.09 -2.09
N GLY A 196 11.57 7.63 -0.89
CA GLY A 196 11.89 9.02 -0.56
C GLY A 196 13.39 9.33 -0.51
N ILE A 197 14.22 8.39 -0.03
CA ILE A 197 15.68 8.54 -0.05
C ILE A 197 16.18 8.52 -1.50
N SER A 198 15.61 7.67 -2.35
CA SER A 198 15.95 7.56 -3.78
C SER A 198 15.63 8.86 -4.53
N ASP A 199 14.48 9.47 -4.25
CA ASP A 199 14.10 10.77 -4.84
C ASP A 199 15.09 11.88 -4.49
N ARG A 200 15.49 11.96 -3.21
CA ARG A 200 16.48 12.95 -2.74
C ARG A 200 17.84 12.77 -3.42
N ARG A 201 18.32 11.52 -3.53
CA ARG A 201 19.59 11.22 -4.20
C ARG A 201 19.58 11.61 -5.68
N ALA A 202 18.46 11.38 -6.37
CA ALA A 202 18.31 11.78 -7.77
C ALA A 202 18.39 13.30 -7.94
N GLN A 203 17.73 14.07 -7.05
CA GLN A 203 17.75 15.53 -7.07
C GLN A 203 19.13 16.12 -6.74
N SER A 204 19.86 15.55 -5.78
CA SER A 204 21.23 15.99 -5.46
C SER A 204 22.19 15.75 -6.63
N ARG A 205 22.04 14.63 -7.35
CA ARG A 205 22.88 14.30 -8.50
C ARG A 205 22.65 15.25 -9.67
N SER A 206 21.40 15.63 -9.97
CA SER A 206 21.14 16.62 -11.03
C SER A 206 21.70 18.00 -10.68
N ALA A 207 21.52 18.46 -9.43
CA ALA A 207 22.06 19.75 -8.99
C ALA A 207 23.60 19.83 -9.11
N SER A 208 24.31 18.72 -8.87
CA SER A 208 25.78 18.66 -9.03
C SER A 208 26.25 18.72 -10.49
N LEU A 209 25.41 18.31 -11.45
CA LEU A 209 25.75 18.31 -12.88
C LEU A 209 25.48 19.68 -13.52
N ASP A 210 24.43 20.38 -13.07
CA ASP A 210 24.07 21.71 -13.55
C ASP A 210 24.95 22.83 -12.93
N GLY A 211 25.63 22.54 -11.82
CA GLY A 211 26.55 23.44 -11.12
C GLY A 211 28.04 23.30 -11.49
N GLY A 212 28.37 22.65 -12.61
CA GLY A 212 29.76 22.53 -13.09
C GLY A 212 30.40 23.92 -13.34
N PRO A 213 31.71 24.10 -13.07
CA PRO A 213 32.32 25.42 -13.00
C PRO A 213 32.17 26.20 -14.31
N SER A 214 31.48 27.33 -14.24
CA SER A 214 31.63 28.43 -15.18
C SER A 214 33.03 29.04 -14.99
N ALA A 215 34.02 28.44 -15.64
CA ALA A 215 35.37 28.96 -15.77
C ALA A 215 35.70 29.14 -17.25
#